data_AF-A0A327XG12-F1
#
_entry.id   AF-A0A327XG12-F1
#
_cell.length_a   1.000
_cell.length_b   1.000
_cell.length_c   1.000
_cell.angle_alpha   90.00
_cell.angle_beta   90.00
_cell.angle_gamma   90.00
#
_symmetry.space_group_name_H-M   'P 1'
#
loop_
_entity.id
_entity.type
_entity.pdbx_description
1 polymer ?
#
loop_
_entity_poly.entity_id
_entity_poly.type
_entity_poly.pdbx_seq_one_letter_code
_entity_poly.pdbx_strand_id
1 'polypeptide(L)'
;MIRIPACRSDLVRLVLLLKYGGWYLDCDIYPNKAVDYLGTERPLLFRRDDDGPEQSYGRVTNMAMFLPKEHSLALDALSVIKNYIREKVHLHNVFLFSGPGLITAISDRNGVSEENLLSFQKYFRGGARTFRTTKSEATTSWMATQSFGIFDDTEPRYPRFPKKIDEKAANIIVDFVKKHNLKKEFEELLKRRKVYLDEPVIQKYVDELSAKSR
;
A
#
# COMPACT_ATOMS: atom_id res chain seq x y z
N MET A 1 -6.21 0.29 -16.28
CA MET A 1 -6.10 -0.76 -15.24
C MET A 1 -5.30 -0.21 -14.05
N ILE A 2 -5.41 -0.79 -12.85
CA ILE A 2 -4.54 -0.45 -11.71
C ILE A 2 -3.21 -1.20 -11.86
N ARG A 3 -2.10 -0.46 -11.93
CA ARG A 3 -0.75 -1.01 -12.14
C ARG A 3 -0.17 -1.64 -10.86
N ILE A 4 -0.40 -0.99 -9.72
CA ILE A 4 0.27 -1.33 -8.46
C ILE A 4 -0.43 -2.53 -7.78
N PRO A 5 0.26 -3.66 -7.55
CA PRO A 5 -0.33 -4.85 -6.91
C PRO A 5 -0.89 -4.58 -5.51
N ALA A 6 -0.16 -3.84 -4.67
CA ALA A 6 -0.61 -3.50 -3.31
C ALA A 6 -1.96 -2.77 -3.32
N CYS A 7 -2.12 -1.78 -4.22
CA CYS A 7 -3.38 -1.06 -4.38
C CYS A 7 -4.54 -1.97 -4.84
N ARG A 8 -4.27 -2.94 -5.72
CA ARG A 8 -5.28 -3.95 -6.10
C ARG A 8 -5.69 -4.82 -4.91
N SER A 9 -4.72 -5.25 -4.10
CA SER A 9 -4.99 -6.04 -2.89
C SER A 9 -5.84 -5.27 -1.90
N ASP A 10 -5.54 -3.98 -1.68
CA ASP A 10 -6.34 -3.11 -0.81
C ASP A 10 -7.81 -3.05 -1.22
N LEU A 11 -8.08 -2.91 -2.52
CA LEU A 11 -9.45 -2.89 -3.05
C LEU A 11 -10.16 -4.23 -2.92
N VAL A 12 -9.49 -5.32 -3.32
CA VAL A 12 -10.05 -6.66 -3.25
C VAL A 12 -10.44 -6.98 -1.82
N ARG A 13 -9.58 -6.67 -0.85
CA ARG A 13 -9.92 -6.81 0.56
C ARG A 13 -11.21 -6.09 0.93
N LEU A 14 -11.34 -4.81 0.59
CA LEU A 14 -12.52 -4.02 0.98
C LEU A 14 -13.79 -4.63 0.40
N VAL A 15 -13.73 -5.10 -0.85
CA VAL A 15 -14.84 -5.82 -1.50
C VAL A 15 -15.16 -7.13 -0.78
N LEU A 16 -14.14 -7.91 -0.40
CA LEU A 16 -14.33 -9.17 0.33
C LEU A 16 -14.94 -8.93 1.72
N LEU A 17 -14.42 -7.96 2.48
CA LEU A 17 -14.96 -7.60 3.79
C LEU A 17 -16.38 -7.05 3.70
N LEU A 18 -16.69 -6.23 2.69
CA LEU A 18 -18.05 -5.75 2.47
C LEU A 18 -19.01 -6.92 2.21
N LYS A 19 -18.62 -7.85 1.34
CA LYS A 19 -19.48 -8.95 0.89
C LYS A 19 -19.64 -10.07 1.92
N TYR A 20 -18.57 -10.41 2.64
CA TYR A 20 -18.51 -11.58 3.49
C TYR A 20 -18.35 -11.26 4.98
N GLY A 21 -17.89 -10.05 5.32
CA GLY A 21 -17.44 -9.73 6.67
C GLY A 21 -16.22 -10.57 7.07
N GLY A 22 -15.98 -10.68 8.38
CA GLY A 22 -14.97 -11.55 8.94
C GLY A 22 -13.60 -10.90 9.10
N TRP A 23 -12.61 -11.74 9.40
CA TRP A 23 -11.21 -11.34 9.53
C TRP A 23 -10.51 -11.31 8.18
N TYR A 24 -9.87 -10.19 7.87
CA TYR A 24 -8.83 -10.09 6.86
C TYR A 24 -7.46 -10.09 7.53
N LEU A 25 -6.51 -10.82 6.96
CA LEU A 25 -5.09 -10.82 7.29
C LEU A 25 -4.27 -10.79 6.00
N ASP A 26 -3.22 -9.98 5.95
CA ASP A 26 -2.21 -10.06 4.88
C ASP A 26 -1.56 -11.45 4.88
N CYS A 27 -1.13 -11.90 3.70
CA CYS A 27 -0.60 -13.26 3.50
C CYS A 27 0.71 -13.52 4.27
N ASP A 28 1.40 -12.48 4.72
CA ASP A 28 2.62 -12.54 5.51
C ASP A 28 2.37 -12.49 7.03
N ILE A 29 1.09 -12.50 7.45
CA ILE A 29 0.64 -12.48 8.84
C ILE A 29 0.12 -13.85 9.25
N TYR A 30 0.67 -14.38 10.34
CA TYR A 30 0.33 -15.70 10.88
C TYR A 30 -0.26 -15.58 12.30
N PRO A 31 -1.49 -16.05 12.54
CA PRO A 31 -2.06 -16.07 13.88
C PRO A 31 -1.47 -17.22 14.73
N ASN A 32 -1.07 -16.94 15.97
CA ASN A 32 -0.59 -17.94 16.94
C ASN A 32 -1.73 -18.63 17.71
N LYS A 33 -2.97 -18.17 17.52
CA LYS A 33 -4.20 -18.64 18.18
C LYS A 33 -5.40 -18.26 17.31
N ALA A 34 -6.55 -18.91 17.52
CA ALA A 34 -7.80 -18.57 16.83
C ALA A 34 -8.09 -17.08 17.00
N VAL A 35 -8.36 -16.35 15.91
CA VAL A 35 -8.43 -14.87 15.92
C VAL A 35 -9.75 -14.37 16.53
N ASP A 36 -10.81 -15.17 16.45
CA ASP A 36 -12.15 -14.83 16.94
C ASP A 36 -12.21 -14.51 18.44
N TYR A 37 -11.21 -14.90 19.23
CA TYR A 37 -11.10 -14.50 20.64
C TYR A 37 -11.01 -12.97 20.84
N LEU A 38 -10.61 -12.22 19.80
CA LEU A 38 -10.61 -10.75 19.80
C LEU A 38 -12.01 -10.16 19.65
N GLY A 39 -12.98 -10.95 19.17
CA GLY A 39 -14.37 -10.55 18.94
C GLY A 39 -14.78 -10.60 17.46
N THR A 40 -16.10 -10.71 17.24
CA THR A 40 -16.73 -10.83 15.91
C THR A 40 -17.99 -9.97 15.75
N GLU A 41 -18.34 -9.14 16.72
CA GLU A 41 -19.63 -8.42 16.72
C GLU A 41 -19.52 -6.97 16.22
N ARG A 42 -18.31 -6.41 16.22
CA ARG A 42 -18.03 -4.99 15.97
C ARG A 42 -16.75 -4.85 15.14
N PRO A 43 -16.56 -3.74 14.40
CA PRO A 43 -15.32 -3.53 13.67
C PRO A 43 -14.12 -3.59 14.63
N LEU A 44 -13.07 -4.33 14.26
CA LEU A 44 -11.82 -4.37 15.02
C LEU A 44 -10.68 -4.01 14.08
N LEU A 45 -9.99 -2.93 14.40
CA LEU A 45 -8.87 -2.41 13.62
C LEU A 45 -7.63 -2.35 14.51
N PHE A 46 -6.44 -2.28 13.93
CA PHE A 46 -5.20 -2.14 14.71
C PHE A 46 -4.61 -0.77 14.57
N ARG A 47 -4.42 -0.09 15.70
CA ARG A 47 -3.76 1.22 15.78
C ARG A 47 -2.26 1.07 16.01
N ARG A 48 -1.45 1.77 15.21
CA ARG A 48 -0.02 2.04 15.44
C ARG A 48 0.14 2.81 16.74
N ASP A 49 0.59 2.11 17.78
CA ASP A 49 1.05 2.65 19.06
C ASP A 49 2.51 2.25 19.33
N ASP A 50 3.19 1.76 18.29
CA ASP A 50 4.59 1.39 18.24
C ASP A 50 5.48 2.48 17.62
N ASP A 51 4.87 3.55 17.10
CA ASP A 51 5.53 4.76 16.63
C ASP A 51 5.24 5.92 17.60
N GLY A 52 6.16 6.87 17.71
CA GLY A 52 6.02 8.02 18.62
C GLY A 52 4.74 8.85 18.35
N PRO A 53 4.31 9.69 19.32
CA PRO A 53 2.99 10.33 19.34
C PRO A 53 2.69 11.32 18.18
N GLU A 54 3.64 11.61 17.30
CA GLU A 54 3.52 12.65 16.27
C GLU A 54 2.91 12.20 14.93
N GLN A 55 2.61 10.91 14.72
CA GLN A 55 2.05 10.43 13.44
C GLN A 55 0.52 10.23 13.52
N SER A 56 -0.24 11.29 13.27
CA SER A 56 -1.72 11.24 13.22
C SER A 56 -2.27 10.60 11.94
N TYR A 57 -1.54 10.69 10.82
CA TYR A 57 -1.94 10.10 9.54
C TYR A 57 -1.38 8.67 9.39
N GLY A 58 -2.25 7.68 9.19
CA GLY A 58 -1.86 6.26 9.13
C GLY A 58 -1.83 5.55 10.48
N ARG A 59 -2.45 6.15 11.50
CA ARG A 59 -2.55 5.57 12.84
C ARG A 59 -3.26 4.21 12.83
N VAL A 60 -4.14 3.93 11.87
CA VAL A 60 -4.80 2.63 11.72
C VAL A 60 -4.16 1.84 10.59
N THR A 61 -3.70 0.62 10.89
CA THR A 61 -3.12 -0.28 9.89
C THR A 61 -4.18 -0.92 9.01
N ASN A 62 -3.74 -1.34 7.83
CA ASN A 62 -4.54 -2.08 6.89
C ASN A 62 -3.85 -3.41 6.56
N MET A 63 -3.36 -4.14 7.55
CA MET A 63 -2.79 -5.47 7.33
C MET A 63 -3.59 -6.57 8.03
N ALA A 64 -4.33 -6.21 9.08
CA ALA A 64 -5.29 -7.06 9.75
C ALA A 64 -6.51 -6.21 10.15
N MET A 65 -7.72 -6.74 9.98
CA MET A 65 -8.95 -6.10 10.44
C MET A 65 -10.11 -7.09 10.46
N PHE A 66 -11.05 -6.89 11.36
CA PHE A 66 -12.35 -7.51 11.33
C PHE A 66 -13.40 -6.46 10.98
N LEU A 67 -14.30 -6.79 10.07
CA LEU A 67 -15.52 -6.03 9.85
C LEU A 67 -16.73 -6.98 9.86
N PRO A 68 -17.83 -6.61 10.53
CA PRO A 68 -19.11 -7.26 10.29
C PRO A 68 -19.46 -7.23 8.80
N LYS A 69 -20.24 -8.21 8.35
CA LYS A 69 -20.73 -8.23 6.95
C LYS A 69 -21.50 -6.94 6.67
N GLU A 70 -21.30 -6.36 5.48
CA GLU A 70 -21.97 -5.13 5.02
C GLU A 70 -21.70 -3.88 5.89
N HIS A 71 -20.64 -3.90 6.70
CA HIS A 71 -20.30 -2.75 7.56
C HIS A 71 -19.96 -1.48 6.76
N SER A 72 -20.47 -0.33 7.22
CA SER A 72 -20.36 0.97 6.53
C SER A 72 -18.93 1.37 6.19
N LEU A 73 -17.97 1.07 7.07
CA LEU A 73 -16.54 1.36 6.87
C LEU A 73 -16.03 0.88 5.49
N ALA A 74 -16.36 -0.36 5.09
CA ALA A 74 -15.90 -0.88 3.80
C ALA A 74 -16.57 -0.17 2.62
N LEU A 75 -17.89 0.11 2.74
CA LEU A 75 -18.65 0.83 1.72
C LEU A 75 -18.15 2.27 1.55
N ASP A 76 -17.90 2.96 2.65
CA ASP A 76 -17.39 4.33 2.65
C ASP A 76 -15.98 4.41 2.06
N ALA A 77 -15.10 3.47 2.40
CA ALA A 77 -13.77 3.40 1.81
C ALA A 77 -13.84 3.22 0.30
N LEU A 78 -14.65 2.28 -0.20
CA LEU A 78 -14.86 2.06 -1.63
C LEU A 78 -15.49 3.29 -2.32
N SER A 79 -16.42 3.98 -1.65
CA SER A 79 -17.04 5.22 -2.14
C SER A 79 -16.02 6.36 -2.26
N VAL A 80 -15.16 6.53 -1.25
CA VAL A 80 -14.09 7.53 -1.27
C VAL A 80 -13.06 7.23 -2.36
N ILE A 81 -12.66 5.97 -2.53
CA ILE A 81 -11.78 5.56 -3.64
C ILE A 81 -12.41 5.91 -4.99
N LYS A 82 -13.70 5.59 -5.19
CA LYS A 82 -14.41 5.93 -6.42
C LYS A 82 -14.36 7.43 -6.69
N ASN A 83 -14.52 8.26 -5.66
CA ASN A 83 -14.40 9.71 -5.78
C ASN A 83 -12.96 10.15 -6.07
N TYR A 84 -11.95 9.55 -5.44
CA TYR A 84 -10.54 9.83 -5.77
C TYR A 84 -10.21 9.54 -7.24
N ILE A 85 -10.77 8.47 -7.80
CA ILE A 85 -10.63 8.16 -9.23
C ILE A 85 -11.29 9.25 -10.08
N ARG A 86 -12.55 9.60 -9.77
CA ARG A 86 -13.33 10.59 -10.53
C ARG A 86 -12.68 11.98 -10.50
N GLU A 87 -12.26 12.42 -9.32
CA GLU A 87 -11.65 13.74 -9.09
C GLU A 87 -10.13 13.76 -9.35
N LYS A 88 -9.54 12.62 -9.73
CA LYS A 88 -8.09 12.44 -9.96
C LYS A 88 -7.21 12.83 -8.76
N VAL A 89 -7.66 12.47 -7.56
CA VAL A 89 -6.99 12.75 -6.28
C VAL A 89 -6.20 11.51 -5.81
N HIS A 90 -5.04 11.74 -5.17
CA HIS A 90 -4.15 10.70 -4.64
C HIS A 90 -3.68 9.61 -5.63
N LEU A 91 -3.79 9.80 -6.95
CA LEU A 91 -3.37 8.82 -7.97
C LEU A 91 -1.87 8.46 -8.00
N HIS A 92 -1.07 9.05 -7.10
CA HIS A 92 0.37 8.79 -6.91
C HIS A 92 0.73 8.59 -5.43
N ASN A 93 -0.25 8.28 -4.59
CA ASN A 93 -0.06 8.07 -3.17
C ASN A 93 -0.91 6.87 -2.73
N VAL A 94 -0.35 5.67 -2.79
CA VAL A 94 -1.06 4.43 -2.44
C VAL A 94 -1.56 4.47 -1.00
N PHE A 95 -0.74 5.00 -0.08
CA PHE A 95 -1.06 5.12 1.33
C PHE A 95 -2.35 5.91 1.59
N LEU A 96 -2.55 7.05 0.90
CA LEU A 96 -3.78 7.84 1.01
C LEU A 96 -4.90 7.33 0.10
N PHE A 97 -4.57 6.72 -1.04
CA PHE A 97 -5.55 6.30 -2.03
C PHE A 97 -6.31 5.04 -1.59
N SER A 98 -5.61 4.00 -1.13
CA SER A 98 -6.20 2.71 -0.74
C SER A 98 -5.59 2.11 0.53
N GLY A 99 -4.50 2.70 1.03
CA GLY A 99 -3.69 2.17 2.12
C GLY A 99 -4.15 2.57 3.53
N PRO A 100 -3.24 2.48 4.54
CA PRO A 100 -3.52 2.83 5.93
C PRO A 100 -4.05 4.26 6.15
N GLY A 101 -3.62 5.20 5.31
CA GLY A 101 -4.08 6.59 5.38
C GLY A 101 -5.56 6.73 5.09
N LEU A 102 -6.07 6.01 4.07
CA LEU A 102 -7.51 5.93 3.80
C LEU A 102 -8.25 5.30 4.98
N ILE A 103 -7.80 4.13 5.44
CA ILE A 103 -8.48 3.39 6.52
C ILE A 103 -8.56 4.24 7.79
N THR A 104 -7.49 4.96 8.12
CA THR A 104 -7.48 5.93 9.23
C THR A 104 -8.59 6.98 9.04
N ALA A 105 -8.62 7.66 7.88
CA ALA A 105 -9.59 8.71 7.61
C ALA A 105 -11.05 8.21 7.66
N ILE A 106 -11.32 7.01 7.15
CA ILE A 106 -12.67 6.41 7.18
C ILE A 106 -13.05 5.97 8.59
N SER A 107 -12.12 5.42 9.36
CA SER A 107 -12.35 5.02 10.76
C SER A 107 -12.73 6.22 11.62
N ASP A 108 -12.01 7.33 11.44
CA ASP A 108 -12.27 8.58 12.16
C ASP A 108 -13.63 9.16 11.76
N ARG A 109 -13.94 9.18 10.45
CA ARG A 109 -15.23 9.65 9.93
C ARG A 109 -16.41 8.81 10.42
N ASN A 110 -16.23 7.49 10.57
CA ASN A 110 -17.27 6.58 11.05
C ASN A 110 -17.36 6.53 12.58
N GLY A 111 -16.49 7.26 13.30
CA GLY A 111 -16.50 7.27 14.76
C GLY A 111 -16.19 5.92 15.38
N VAL A 112 -15.28 5.14 14.79
CA VAL A 112 -14.81 3.86 15.36
C VAL A 112 -14.26 4.14 16.77
N SER A 113 -14.90 3.55 17.78
CA SER A 113 -14.56 3.77 19.19
C SER A 113 -13.17 3.25 19.54
N GLU A 114 -12.52 3.85 20.54
CA GLU A 114 -11.17 3.48 20.97
C GLU A 114 -11.05 2.00 21.42
N GLU A 115 -12.12 1.46 21.98
CA GLU A 115 -12.25 0.03 22.34
C GLU A 115 -12.21 -0.93 21.14
N ASN A 116 -12.48 -0.42 19.93
CA ASN A 116 -12.41 -1.14 18.65
C ASN A 116 -11.04 -0.98 17.97
N LEU A 117 -10.17 -0.14 18.52
CA LEU A 117 -8.81 0.10 18.06
C LEU A 117 -7.81 -0.68 18.90
N LEU A 118 -7.49 -1.88 18.44
CA LEU A 118 -6.54 -2.80 19.07
C LEU A 118 -5.09 -2.28 18.95
N SER A 119 -4.31 -2.42 20.01
CA SER A 119 -2.89 -2.03 20.05
C SER A 119 -2.03 -2.86 19.10
N PHE A 120 -1.38 -2.22 18.13
CA PHE A 120 -0.44 -2.89 17.23
C PHE A 120 0.75 -3.47 18.01
N GLN A 121 1.33 -2.70 18.92
CA GLN A 121 2.46 -3.11 19.74
C GLN A 121 2.13 -4.37 20.53
N LYS A 122 0.96 -4.42 21.17
CA LYS A 122 0.49 -5.58 21.95
C LYS A 122 0.31 -6.83 21.08
N TYR A 123 -0.33 -6.70 19.91
CA TYR A 123 -0.77 -7.86 19.14
C TYR A 123 0.24 -8.34 18.09
N PHE A 124 1.19 -7.50 17.65
CA PHE A 124 2.18 -7.84 16.62
C PHE A 124 3.64 -7.87 17.11
N ARG A 125 4.01 -7.04 18.09
CA ARG A 125 5.42 -6.87 18.52
C ARG A 125 5.73 -7.40 19.93
N GLY A 126 4.76 -7.43 20.84
CA GLY A 126 4.96 -7.82 22.24
C GLY A 126 5.20 -9.32 22.48
N GLY A 127 5.62 -9.66 23.71
CA GLY A 127 5.94 -11.04 24.11
C GLY A 127 4.77 -12.02 24.03
N ALA A 128 3.53 -11.53 24.14
CA ALA A 128 2.29 -12.30 23.98
C ALA A 128 1.60 -12.03 22.63
N ARG A 129 2.36 -11.69 21.58
CA ARG A 129 1.83 -11.35 20.25
C ARG A 129 0.91 -12.44 19.71
N THR A 130 -0.21 -11.99 19.19
CA THR A 130 -1.22 -12.84 18.55
C THR A 130 -0.85 -13.13 17.12
N PHE A 131 -0.22 -12.17 16.46
CA PHE A 131 0.20 -12.26 15.07
C PHE A 131 1.72 -12.28 15.00
N ARG A 132 2.25 -13.12 14.12
CA ARG A 132 3.65 -13.07 13.67
C ARG A 132 3.66 -12.49 12.26
N THR A 133 4.45 -11.46 12.06
CA THR A 133 4.80 -11.01 10.72
C THR A 133 6.00 -11.80 10.24
N THR A 134 5.96 -12.29 9.01
CA THR A 134 7.19 -12.70 8.34
C THR A 134 7.91 -11.45 7.84
N LYS A 135 9.25 -11.51 7.72
CA LYS A 135 10.01 -10.44 7.06
C LYS A 135 9.63 -10.45 5.58
N SER A 136 8.53 -9.79 5.21
CA SER A 136 8.13 -9.73 3.81
C SER A 136 8.75 -8.50 3.15
N GLU A 137 9.34 -8.72 1.98
CA GLU A 137 9.98 -7.70 1.17
C GLU A 137 8.98 -6.81 0.42
N ALA A 138 7.69 -7.14 0.49
CA ALA A 138 6.63 -6.57 -0.32
C ALA A 138 6.26 -5.13 0.09
N THR A 139 6.49 -4.77 1.36
CA THR A 139 6.01 -3.51 1.96
C THR A 139 6.62 -2.25 1.34
N THR A 140 7.73 -2.35 0.58
CA THR A 140 8.42 -1.19 0.00
C THR A 140 8.28 -1.04 -1.52
N SER A 141 7.80 -2.07 -2.23
CA SER A 141 7.80 -2.05 -3.70
C SER A 141 6.91 -0.95 -4.30
N TRP A 142 5.71 -0.77 -3.73
CA TRP A 142 4.79 0.27 -4.17
C TRP A 142 5.33 1.69 -3.94
N MET A 143 6.22 1.89 -2.95
CA MET A 143 6.84 3.19 -2.71
C MET A 143 7.76 3.61 -3.86
N ALA A 144 8.47 2.65 -4.46
CA ALA A 144 9.33 2.88 -5.60
C ALA A 144 8.54 3.14 -6.91
N THR A 145 7.34 2.55 -7.03
CA THR A 145 6.57 2.58 -8.29
C THR A 145 5.43 3.60 -8.32
N GLN A 146 4.91 4.04 -7.17
CA GLN A 146 3.71 4.91 -7.14
C GLN A 146 3.88 6.25 -7.85
N SER A 147 5.12 6.74 -8.00
CA SER A 147 5.40 7.98 -8.72
C SER A 147 5.17 7.85 -10.23
N PHE A 148 5.11 6.63 -10.79
CA PHE A 148 4.62 6.37 -12.15
C PHE A 148 3.09 6.44 -12.29
N GLY A 149 2.36 6.51 -11.18
CA GLY A 149 0.89 6.54 -11.16
C GLY A 149 0.27 5.17 -10.86
N ILE A 150 -0.88 5.21 -10.17
CA ILE A 150 -1.67 4.02 -9.81
C ILE A 150 -2.36 3.40 -11.03
N PHE A 151 -2.82 4.23 -11.98
CA PHE A 151 -3.57 3.82 -13.18
C PHE A 151 -2.78 3.97 -14.47
N ASP A 152 -3.25 3.31 -15.53
CA ASP A 152 -2.58 3.33 -16.83
C ASP A 152 -2.51 4.68 -17.52
N ASP A 153 -3.54 5.49 -17.35
CA ASP A 153 -3.70 6.82 -17.92
C ASP A 153 -3.13 7.93 -17.02
N THR A 154 -2.43 7.55 -15.95
CA THR A 154 -1.87 8.51 -15.01
C THR A 154 -0.44 8.87 -15.40
N GLU A 155 -0.23 10.14 -15.73
CA GLU A 155 1.11 10.70 -16.00
C GLU A 155 2.04 10.61 -14.76
N PRO A 156 3.32 10.27 -14.91
CA PRO A 156 4.25 10.22 -13.79
C PRO A 156 4.43 11.56 -13.06
N ARG A 157 4.55 11.52 -11.73
CA ARG A 157 4.98 12.66 -10.91
C ARG A 157 6.48 12.63 -10.68
N TYR A 158 7.25 13.04 -11.68
CA TYR A 158 8.73 13.03 -11.63
C TYR A 158 9.36 13.65 -10.36
N PRO A 159 8.86 14.77 -9.81
CA PRO A 159 9.44 15.34 -8.58
C PRO A 159 9.35 14.42 -7.35
N ARG A 160 8.41 13.47 -7.33
CA ARG A 160 8.18 12.56 -6.21
C ARG A 160 9.02 11.29 -6.24
N PHE A 161 9.77 11.04 -7.32
CA PHE A 161 10.74 9.95 -7.32
C PHE A 161 11.86 10.23 -6.31
N PRO A 162 12.32 9.19 -5.58
CA PRO A 162 13.44 9.29 -4.65
C PRO A 162 14.64 10.01 -5.27
N LYS A 163 15.40 10.77 -4.47
CA LYS A 163 16.61 11.44 -4.99
C LYS A 163 17.70 10.44 -5.36
N LYS A 164 17.77 9.32 -4.64
CA LYS A 164 18.64 8.17 -4.87
C LYS A 164 17.82 6.91 -4.66
N ILE A 165 18.25 5.82 -5.27
CA ILE A 165 17.68 4.48 -5.13
C ILE A 165 18.82 3.52 -4.79
N ASP A 166 18.48 2.39 -4.19
CA ASP A 166 19.39 1.25 -4.02
C ASP A 166 19.11 0.20 -5.11
N GLU A 167 19.92 -0.86 -5.13
CA GLU A 167 19.78 -1.97 -6.08
C GLU A 167 18.39 -2.60 -6.04
N LYS A 168 17.78 -2.72 -4.85
CA LYS A 168 16.44 -3.29 -4.70
C LYS A 168 15.39 -2.43 -5.38
N ALA A 169 15.38 -1.13 -5.12
CA ALA A 169 14.47 -0.18 -5.75
C ALA A 169 14.72 -0.09 -7.25
N ALA A 170 15.98 -0.17 -7.71
CA ALA A 170 16.34 -0.21 -9.13
C ALA A 170 15.71 -1.41 -9.85
N ASN A 171 15.85 -2.62 -9.30
CA ASN A 171 15.21 -3.83 -9.84
C ASN A 171 13.69 -3.67 -9.94
N ILE A 172 13.06 -3.19 -8.86
CA ILE A 172 11.61 -2.97 -8.82
C ILE A 172 11.16 -1.97 -9.89
N ILE A 173 11.90 -0.87 -10.08
CA ILE A 173 11.58 0.13 -11.11
C ILE A 173 11.71 -0.48 -12.51
N VAL A 174 12.81 -1.19 -12.81
CA VAL A 174 13.02 -1.82 -14.12
C VAL A 174 11.92 -2.82 -14.44
N ASP A 175 11.60 -3.71 -13.49
CA ASP A 175 10.54 -4.70 -13.66
C ASP A 175 9.18 -4.04 -13.89
N PHE A 176 8.87 -2.98 -13.14
CA PHE A 176 7.64 -2.22 -13.29
C PHE A 176 7.56 -1.56 -14.67
N VAL A 177 8.64 -0.94 -15.14
CA VAL A 177 8.73 -0.30 -16.46
C VAL A 177 8.55 -1.32 -17.57
N LYS A 178 9.23 -2.48 -17.49
CA LYS A 178 9.11 -3.58 -18.46
C LYS A 178 7.67 -4.08 -18.52
N LYS A 179 7.07 -4.36 -17.36
CA LYS A 179 5.72 -4.90 -17.24
C LYS A 179 4.63 -3.99 -17.78
N HIS A 180 4.78 -2.68 -17.59
CA HIS A 180 3.76 -1.68 -17.95
C HIS A 180 4.11 -0.90 -19.23
N ASN A 181 5.16 -1.29 -19.95
CA ASN A 181 5.62 -0.67 -21.19
C ASN A 181 5.90 0.85 -21.06
N LEU A 182 6.52 1.25 -19.95
CA LEU A 182 6.76 2.66 -19.59
C LEU A 182 8.11 3.20 -20.08
N LYS A 183 8.54 2.80 -21.29
CA LYS A 183 9.89 3.13 -21.79
C LYS A 183 10.11 4.64 -21.86
N LYS A 184 9.15 5.40 -22.37
CA LYS A 184 9.27 6.86 -22.57
C LYS A 184 9.35 7.59 -21.24
N GLU A 185 8.50 7.20 -20.30
CA GLU A 185 8.44 7.72 -18.94
C GLU A 185 9.72 7.42 -18.18
N PHE A 186 10.29 6.23 -18.38
CA PHE A 186 11.56 5.84 -17.80
C PHE A 186 12.74 6.65 -18.36
N GLU A 187 12.81 6.85 -19.67
CA GLU A 187 13.82 7.72 -20.29
C GLU A 187 13.75 9.15 -19.76
N GLU A 188 12.54 9.70 -19.60
CA GLU A 188 12.33 11.02 -19.02
C GLU A 188 12.70 11.09 -17.54
N LEU A 189 12.43 10.03 -16.77
CA LEU A 189 12.89 9.90 -15.39
C LEU A 189 14.42 9.97 -15.31
N LEU A 190 15.14 9.24 -16.16
CA LEU A 190 16.61 9.21 -16.15
C LEU A 190 17.22 10.56 -16.52
N LYS A 191 16.61 11.33 -17.43
CA LYS A 191 17.03 12.72 -17.72
C LYS A 191 16.95 13.61 -16.48
N ARG A 192 15.93 13.41 -15.64
CA ARG A 192 15.66 14.18 -14.41
C ARG A 192 16.39 13.63 -13.17
N ARG A 193 16.82 12.38 -13.21
CA ARG A 193 17.47 11.64 -12.13
C ARG A 193 18.70 10.91 -12.67
N LYS A 194 19.66 11.66 -13.19
CA LYS A 194 20.90 11.10 -13.76
C LYS A 194 21.65 10.15 -12.82
N VAL A 195 21.61 10.44 -11.51
CA VAL A 195 22.19 9.60 -10.46
C VAL A 195 21.64 8.16 -10.42
N TYR A 196 20.49 7.88 -11.03
CA TYR A 196 19.98 6.51 -11.14
C TYR A 196 20.83 5.65 -12.09
N LEU A 197 21.57 6.27 -13.02
CA LEU A 197 22.48 5.57 -13.92
C LEU A 197 23.70 4.98 -13.20
N ASP A 198 23.98 5.45 -11.97
CA ASP A 198 25.05 4.90 -11.14
C ASP A 198 24.69 3.49 -10.64
N GLU A 199 23.42 3.09 -10.67
CA GLU A 199 22.96 1.75 -10.33
C GLU A 199 23.16 0.77 -11.50
N PRO A 200 23.95 -0.31 -11.34
CA PRO A 200 24.28 -1.25 -12.43
C PRO A 200 23.05 -1.85 -13.12
N VAL A 201 21.98 -2.10 -12.37
CA VAL A 201 20.71 -2.65 -12.89
C VAL A 201 20.06 -1.69 -13.88
N ILE A 202 20.06 -0.39 -13.58
CA ILE A 202 19.52 0.65 -14.46
C ILE A 202 20.37 0.76 -15.72
N GLN A 203 21.69 0.85 -15.57
CA GLN A 203 22.62 0.99 -16.69
C GLN A 203 22.49 -0.20 -17.65
N LYS A 204 22.47 -1.43 -17.13
CA LYS A 204 22.26 -2.64 -17.93
C LYS A 204 20.96 -2.57 -18.73
N TYR A 205 19.87 -2.11 -18.12
CA TYR A 205 18.59 -2.00 -18.83
C TYR A 205 18.61 -0.92 -19.91
N VAL A 206 19.29 0.21 -19.69
CA VAL A 206 19.47 1.25 -20.72
C VAL A 206 20.25 0.71 -21.93
N ASP A 207 21.28 -0.10 -21.68
CA ASP A 207 22.07 -0.74 -22.73
C ASP A 207 21.21 -1.74 -23.53
N GLU A 208 20.37 -2.54 -22.86
CA GLU A 208 19.39 -3.44 -23.49
C GLU A 208 18.40 -2.68 -24.40
N LEU A 209 17.92 -1.51 -23.97
CA LEU A 209 17.01 -0.67 -24.75
C LEU A 209 17.68 -0.07 -26.00
N SER A 210 18.96 0.26 -25.88
CA SER A 210 19.76 0.83 -26.97
C SER A 210 20.13 -0.21 -28.01
N ALA A 211 20.42 -1.46 -27.59
CA ALA A 211 20.73 -2.57 -28.47
C ALA A 211 19.53 -3.01 -29.33
N LYS A 212 18.30 -2.93 -28.80
CA LYS A 212 17.07 -3.26 -29.55
C LYS A 212 16.61 -2.18 -30.53
N SER A 213 17.23 -1.00 -30.49
CA SER A 213 16.88 0.14 -31.35
C SER A 213 17.82 0.28 -32.55
N ARG A 214 18.77 -0.66 -32.71
CA ARG A 214 19.67 -0.83 -33.87
C ARG A 214 19.20 -2.00 -34.71
#